data_AF-A0A1R4IPG6-F1
#
_entry.id   AF-A0A1R4IPG6-F1
#
_cell.length_a   1.000
_cell.length_b   1.000
_cell.length_c   1.000
_cell.angle_alpha   90.00
_cell.angle_beta   90.00
_cell.angle_gamma   90.00
#
_symmetry.space_group_name_H-M   'P 1'
#
loop_
_entity.id
_entity.type
_entity.pdbx_description
1 polymer ?
#
loop_
_entity_poly.entity_id
_entity_poly.type
_entity_poly.pdbx_seq_one_letter_code
_entity_poly.pdbx_strand_id
1 'polypeptide(L)'
;MRERALRMLDEAKASGEHSNLMSAVRHVAGLLGMSAETLRVWHRRREVDAGAKPGVPSDVAEENKRLRREVAELRKANEILKAASVFFAKELDRP
;
A
#
# COMPACT_ATOMS: atom_id res chain seq x y z
N MET A 1 -3.88 -16.34 -6.70
CA MET A 1 -3.95 -16.00 -8.15
C MET A 1 -2.85 -15.03 -8.57
N ARG A 2 -2.73 -13.84 -7.96
CA ARG A 2 -1.73 -12.80 -8.30
C ARG A 2 -0.27 -13.30 -8.33
N GLU A 3 0.19 -13.96 -7.27
CA GLU A 3 1.58 -14.46 -7.21
C GLU A 3 1.89 -15.48 -8.30
N ARG A 4 0.96 -16.39 -8.58
CA ARG A 4 1.10 -17.35 -9.69
C ARG A 4 1.24 -16.63 -11.03
N ALA A 5 0.41 -15.63 -11.30
CA ALA A 5 0.47 -14.86 -12.54
C ALA A 5 1.80 -14.10 -12.68
N LEU A 6 2.32 -13.56 -11.58
CA LEU A 6 3.61 -12.87 -11.57
C LEU A 6 4.80 -13.83 -11.75
N ARG A 7 4.75 -15.04 -11.19
CA ARG A 7 5.76 -16.08 -11.45
C ARG A 7 5.75 -16.53 -12.90
N MET A 8 4.59 -16.81 -13.48
CA MET A 8 4.46 -17.15 -14.91
C MET A 8 4.97 -16.03 -15.81
N LEU A 9 4.77 -14.77 -15.41
CA LEU A 9 5.34 -13.63 -16.13
C LEU A 9 6.87 -13.57 -16.03
N ASP A 10 7.47 -13.92 -14.89
CA ASP A 10 8.93 -13.99 -14.77
C ASP A 10 9.52 -15.13 -15.61
N GLU A 11 8.87 -16.29 -15.60
CA GLU A 11 9.23 -17.44 -16.45
C GLU A 11 9.17 -17.05 -17.95
N ALA A 12 8.07 -16.41 -18.37
CA ALA A 12 7.90 -15.92 -19.74
C ALA A 12 8.95 -14.85 -20.11
N LYS A 13 9.35 -13.98 -19.18
CA LYS A 13 10.44 -13.01 -19.42
C LYS A 13 11.80 -13.71 -19.55
N ALA A 14 12.02 -14.79 -18.81
CA ALA A 14 13.28 -15.52 -18.81
C ALA A 14 13.45 -16.46 -20.01
N SER A 15 12.36 -16.88 -20.66
CA SER A 15 12.41 -17.81 -21.80
C SER A 15 13.07 -17.23 -23.05
N GLY A 16 13.18 -15.90 -23.17
CA GLY A 16 13.71 -15.22 -24.36
C GLY A 16 12.79 -15.24 -25.57
N GLU A 17 11.61 -15.87 -25.47
CA GLU A 17 10.62 -15.98 -26.56
C GLU A 17 9.88 -14.64 -26.82
N HIS A 18 9.95 -13.71 -25.87
CA HIS A 18 9.22 -12.45 -25.93
C HIS A 18 10.15 -11.26 -26.10
N SER A 19 9.92 -10.48 -27.16
CA SER A 19 10.72 -9.31 -27.52
C SER A 19 10.69 -8.16 -26.50
N ASN A 20 9.65 -8.09 -25.66
CA ASN A 20 9.54 -7.10 -24.59
C ASN A 20 8.55 -7.56 -23.51
N LEU A 21 8.54 -6.85 -22.37
CA LEU A 21 7.65 -7.11 -21.25
C LEU A 21 6.17 -7.16 -21.66
N MET A 22 5.71 -6.27 -22.53
CA MET A 22 4.31 -6.22 -22.93
C MET A 22 3.90 -7.43 -23.77
N SER A 23 4.81 -8.01 -24.55
CA SER A 23 4.58 -9.27 -25.26
C SER A 23 4.35 -10.41 -24.26
N ALA A 24 5.24 -10.56 -23.28
CA ALA A 24 5.12 -11.56 -22.21
C ALA A 24 3.85 -11.38 -21.37
N VAL A 25 3.52 -10.13 -21.02
CA VAL A 25 2.28 -9.80 -20.28
C VAL A 25 1.04 -10.21 -21.06
N ARG A 26 0.95 -9.91 -22.36
CA ARG A 26 -0.22 -10.30 -23.17
C ARG A 26 -0.34 -11.81 -23.27
N HIS A 27 0.77 -12.51 -23.47
CA HIS A 27 0.80 -13.98 -23.54
C HIS A 27 0.28 -14.61 -22.24
N VAL A 28 0.87 -14.25 -21.10
CA VAL A 28 0.48 -14.81 -19.79
C VAL A 28 -0.94 -14.41 -19.40
N ALA A 29 -1.35 -13.17 -19.68
CA ALA A 29 -2.71 -12.72 -19.41
C ALA A 29 -3.74 -13.50 -20.24
N GLY A 30 -3.43 -13.82 -21.50
CA GLY A 30 -4.25 -14.68 -22.36
C GLY A 30 -4.38 -16.11 -21.81
N LEU A 31 -3.26 -16.72 -21.39
CA LEU A 31 -3.26 -18.05 -20.76
C LEU A 31 -4.10 -18.11 -19.48
N LEU A 32 -4.16 -17.00 -18.73
CA LEU A 32 -4.90 -16.90 -17.48
C LEU A 32 -6.32 -16.35 -17.63
N GLY A 33 -6.75 -15.99 -18.85
CA GLY A 33 -8.06 -15.42 -19.11
C GLY A 33 -8.30 -14.09 -18.38
N MET A 34 -7.26 -13.26 -18.20
CA MET A 34 -7.34 -12.00 -17.48
C MET A 34 -6.90 -10.81 -18.34
N SER A 35 -7.19 -9.58 -17.88
CA SER A 35 -6.70 -8.38 -18.57
C SER A 35 -5.18 -8.26 -18.46
N ALA A 36 -4.52 -8.00 -19.59
CA ALA A 36 -3.10 -7.67 -19.66
C ALA A 36 -2.76 -6.45 -18.81
N GLU A 37 -3.66 -5.47 -18.71
CA GLU A 37 -3.45 -4.27 -17.90
C GLU A 37 -3.40 -4.61 -16.41
N THR A 38 -4.27 -5.50 -15.93
CA THR A 38 -4.26 -5.98 -14.54
C THR A 38 -2.93 -6.63 -14.19
N LEU A 39 -2.43 -7.53 -15.05
CA LEU A 39 -1.15 -8.19 -14.83
C LEU A 39 0.03 -7.19 -14.85
N ARG A 40 0.00 -6.22 -15.76
CA ARG A 40 0.99 -5.14 -15.85
C ARG A 40 1.03 -4.29 -14.58
N VAL A 41 -0.14 -3.90 -14.06
CA VAL A 41 -0.25 -3.14 -12.81
C VAL A 41 0.28 -3.95 -11.64
N TRP A 42 -0.04 -5.24 -11.56
CA TRP A 42 0.49 -6.12 -10.52
C TRP A 42 2.01 -6.24 -10.56
N HIS A 43 2.60 -6.37 -11.75
CA HIS A 43 4.05 -6.41 -11.93
C HIS A 43 4.69 -5.09 -11.48
N ARG A 44 4.16 -3.95 -11.95
CA ARG A 44 4.65 -2.63 -11.53
C ARG A 44 4.56 -2.43 -10.02
N ARG A 45 3.46 -2.87 -9.40
CA ARG A 45 3.29 -2.79 -7.95
C ARG A 45 4.30 -3.67 -7.22
N ARG A 46 4.58 -4.89 -7.71
CA ARG A 46 5.63 -5.75 -7.15
C ARG A 46 7.01 -5.10 -7.26
N GLU A 47 7.32 -4.43 -8.37
CA GLU A 47 8.59 -3.70 -8.52
C GLU A 47 8.72 -2.55 -7.52
N VAL A 48 7.63 -1.84 -7.22
CA VAL A 48 7.61 -0.80 -6.18
C VAL A 48 7.76 -1.41 -4.78
N ASP A 49 7.00 -2.47 -4.49
CA ASP A 49 7.06 -3.14 -3.18
C ASP A 49 8.44 -3.77 -2.93
N ALA A 50 9.14 -4.22 -3.98
CA ALA A 50 10.52 -4.74 -3.91
C ALA A 50 11.61 -3.65 -3.95
N GLY A 51 11.25 -2.37 -4.05
CA GLY A 51 12.21 -1.26 -4.15
C GLY A 51 12.94 -1.14 -5.49
N ALA A 52 12.58 -1.94 -6.49
CA ALA A 52 13.17 -1.89 -7.83
C ALA A 52 12.68 -0.68 -8.66
N LYS A 53 11.54 -0.09 -8.29
CA LYS A 53 11.01 1.14 -8.89
C LYS A 53 10.61 2.15 -7.83
N PRO A 54 10.74 3.46 -8.12
CA PRO A 54 10.28 4.50 -7.21
C PRO A 54 8.76 4.42 -7.00
N GLY A 55 8.34 4.61 -5.75
CA GLY A 55 6.95 4.60 -5.33
C GLY A 55 6.85 4.35 -3.82
N VAL A 56 5.65 4.45 -3.27
CA VAL A 56 5.38 4.08 -1.87
C VAL A 56 5.05 2.59 -1.81
N PRO A 57 5.85 1.77 -1.11
CA PRO A 57 5.54 0.37 -0.86
C PRO A 57 4.20 0.19 -0.15
N SER A 58 3.53 -0.93 -0.43
CA SER A 58 2.19 -1.21 0.09
C SER A 58 2.15 -1.28 1.63
N ASP A 59 3.17 -1.87 2.24
CA ASP A 59 3.34 -1.97 3.70
C ASP A 59 3.52 -0.58 4.34
N VAL A 60 4.36 0.27 3.75
CA VAL A 60 4.57 1.66 4.19
C VAL A 60 3.26 2.45 4.10
N ALA A 61 2.46 2.26 3.05
CA ALA A 61 1.18 2.95 2.90
C ALA A 61 0.17 2.52 3.98
N GLU A 62 0.07 1.23 4.28
CA GLU A 62 -0.81 0.71 5.34
C GLU A 62 -0.34 1.15 6.73
N GLU A 63 0.97 1.14 6.98
CA GLU A 63 1.55 1.65 8.21
C GLU A 63 1.22 3.13 8.41
N ASN A 64 1.41 3.96 7.38
CA ASN A 64 1.12 5.38 7.45
C ASN A 64 -0.37 5.63 7.76
N LYS A 65 -1.26 4.83 7.18
CA LYS A 65 -2.70 4.89 7.45
C LYS A 65 -3.03 4.51 8.90
N ARG A 66 -2.38 3.47 9.44
CA ARG A 66 -2.53 3.08 10.86
C ARG A 66 -2.07 4.20 11.78
N LEU A 67 -0.87 4.71 11.56
CA LEU A 67 -0.28 5.79 12.36
C LEU A 67 -1.13 7.06 12.31
N ARG A 68 -1.67 7.43 11.14
CA ARG A 68 -2.58 8.58 11.02
C ARG A 68 -3.83 8.45 11.88
N ARG A 69 -4.41 7.24 11.97
CA ARG A 69 -5.57 6.98 12.83
C ARG A 69 -5.19 7.07 14.29
N GLU A 70 -4.08 6.46 14.68
CA GLU A 70 -3.58 6.51 16.06
C GLU A 70 -3.28 7.95 16.49
N VAL A 71 -2.60 8.73 15.65
CA VAL A 71 -2.34 10.15 15.92
C VAL A 71 -3.63 10.96 16.06
N ALA A 72 -4.65 10.67 15.27
CA ALA A 72 -5.95 11.35 15.38
C ALA A 72 -6.63 11.04 16.72
N GLU A 73 -6.65 9.77 17.14
CA GLU A 73 -7.22 9.36 18.43
C GLU A 73 -6.44 9.95 19.61
N LEU A 74 -5.10 9.91 19.55
CA LEU A 74 -4.25 10.50 20.59
C LEU A 74 -4.47 12.01 20.73
N ARG A 75 -4.63 12.72 19.61
CA ARG A 75 -4.94 14.16 19.62
C ARG A 75 -6.29 14.44 20.27
N LYS A 76 -7.33 13.67 19.91
CA LYS A 76 -8.66 13.78 20.50
C LYS A 76 -8.63 13.51 22.01
N ALA A 77 -7.93 12.47 22.45
CA ALA A 77 -7.76 12.18 23.88
C ALA A 77 -7.04 13.32 24.61
N ASN A 78 -5.99 13.88 24.00
CA ASN A 78 -5.24 15.00 24.57
C ASN A 78 -6.11 16.26 24.71
N GLU A 79 -6.98 16.53 23.75
CA GLU A 79 -7.95 17.64 23.81
C GLU A 79 -8.94 17.48 24.96
N ILE A 80 -9.47 16.26 25.17
CA ILE A 80 -10.36 15.97 26.31
C ILE A 80 -9.64 16.19 27.64
N LEU A 81 -8.41 15.69 27.78
CA LEU A 81 -7.62 15.85 29.00
C LEU A 81 -7.33 17.33 29.28
N LYS A 82 -6.93 18.09 28.26
CA LYS A 82 -6.72 19.54 28.40
C LYS A 82 -7.99 20.27 28.84
N ALA A 83 -9.14 19.94 28.24
CA ALA A 83 -10.41 20.52 28.62
C ALA A 83 -10.78 20.20 30.09
N ALA A 84 -10.55 18.96 30.53
CA ALA A 84 -10.76 18.56 31.91
C ALA A 84 -9.82 19.32 32.88
N SER A 85 -8.53 19.44 32.55
CA SER A 85 -7.58 20.21 33.36
C SER A 85 -7.99 21.68 33.52
N VAL A 86 -8.44 22.32 32.43
CA VAL A 86 -8.96 23.70 32.49
C VAL A 86 -10.22 23.79 33.33
N PHE A 87 -11.14 22.83 33.22
CA PHE A 87 -12.34 22.77 34.03
C PHE A 87 -12.01 22.68 35.53
N PHE A 88 -11.13 21.75 35.92
CA PHE A 88 -10.75 21.58 37.33
C PHE A 88 -9.98 22.76 37.89
N ALA A 89 -9.08 23.38 37.11
CA ALA A 89 -8.38 24.59 37.55
C ALA A 89 -9.36 25.73 37.90
N LYS A 90 -10.41 25.92 37.08
CA LYS A 90 -11.44 26.94 37.34
C LYS A 90 -12.28 26.65 38.58
N GLU A 91 -12.52 25.38 38.90
CA GLU A 91 -13.30 25.00 40.08
C GLU A 91 -12.50 25.20 41.37
N LEU A 92 -11.18 25.02 41.34
CA LEU A 92 -10.29 25.29 42.48
C LEU A 92 -10.16 26.79 42.80
N ASP A 93 -10.30 27.66 41.80
CA ASP A 93 -10.22 29.13 41.95
C ASP A 93 -11.55 29.77 42.42
N ARG A 94 -12.61 28.98 42.67
CA ARG A 94 -13.87 29.48 43.23
C ARG A 94 -13.79 29.55 44.76
N PRO A 95 -14.18 30.69 45.39
CA PRO A 95 -14.21 30.86 46.84
C PRO A 95 -15.29 30.02 47.53
#